data_AF-X5DXS8-F1
#
_entry.id   AF-X5DXS8-F1
#
_cell.length_a   1.000
_cell.length_b   1.000
_cell.length_c   1.000
_cell.angle_alpha   90.00
_cell.angle_beta   90.00
_cell.angle_gamma   90.00
#
_symmetry.space_group_name_H-M   'P 1'
#
loop_
_entity.id
_entity.type
_entity.pdbx_description
1 polymer ?
#
loop_
_entity_poly.entity_id
_entity_poly.type
_entity_poly.pdbx_seq_one_letter_code
_entity_poly.pdbx_strand_id
1 'polypeptide(L)'
;MKQLLIFVVIIVVASACKHQEKIEPLKKVNWENRKAGAFNPDSLQSGTSYLSVYSQIYSGSQERLVDLTATISMRNPNASDTLYISSIDYYNTKGDRIRSYLSYPVFILPMETVEIIIEHRDNEGGTGANVIFNWSKAAVANEPVFEAVMISTYGQMGLSFVTHGTRIY
;
A
#
# COMPACT_ATOMS: atom_id res chain seq x y z
N MET A 1 -9.66 -50.28 30.58
CA MET A 1 -10.36 -49.05 30.18
C MET A 1 -9.49 -47.78 30.26
N LYS A 2 -8.81 -47.51 31.39
CA LYS A 2 -7.89 -46.34 31.52
C LYS A 2 -6.80 -46.25 30.44
N GLN A 3 -6.17 -47.37 30.06
CA GLN A 3 -5.11 -47.36 29.03
C GLN A 3 -5.63 -47.12 27.61
N LEU A 4 -6.87 -47.55 27.32
CA LEU A 4 -7.54 -47.27 26.04
C LEU A 4 -7.83 -45.76 25.89
N LEU A 5 -8.20 -45.11 27.00
CA LEU A 5 -8.50 -43.68 27.04
C LEU A 5 -7.24 -42.83 26.78
N ILE A 6 -6.09 -43.23 27.33
CA ILE A 6 -4.80 -42.56 27.10
C ILE A 6 -4.41 -42.64 25.62
N PHE A 7 -4.64 -43.79 24.97
CA PHE A 7 -4.30 -43.98 23.56
C PHE A 7 -5.16 -43.09 22.64
N VAL A 8 -6.45 -42.94 22.93
CA VAL A 8 -7.35 -42.06 22.19
C VAL A 8 -6.95 -40.59 22.34
N VAL A 9 -6.55 -40.16 23.54
CA VAL A 9 -6.09 -38.78 23.78
C VAL A 9 -4.80 -38.48 23.01
N ILE A 10 -3.85 -39.43 22.95
CA ILE A 10 -2.60 -39.25 22.17
C ILE A 10 -2.89 -39.14 20.67
N ILE A 11 -3.83 -39.93 20.14
CA ILE A 11 -4.24 -39.86 18.73
C ILE A 11 -4.91 -38.52 18.39
N VAL A 12 -5.73 -37.98 19.30
CA VAL A 12 -6.38 -36.67 19.11
C VAL A 12 -5.36 -35.53 19.14
N VAL A 13 -4.36 -35.59 20.03
CA VAL A 13 -3.29 -34.58 20.10
C VAL A 13 -2.37 -34.65 18.87
N ALA A 14 -2.10 -35.85 18.35
CA ALA A 14 -1.30 -36.03 17.13
C ALA A 14 -2.05 -35.58 15.84
N SER A 15 -3.38 -35.50 15.88
CA SER A 15 -4.20 -35.06 14.74
C SER A 15 -4.31 -33.53 14.62
N ALA A 16 -3.79 -32.77 15.59
CA ALA A 16 -3.79 -31.31 15.59
C ALA A 16 -2.68 -30.71 14.70
N CYS A 17 -2.47 -31.27 13.51
CA CYS A 17 -1.63 -30.66 12.48
C CYS A 17 -2.24 -29.31 12.10
N LYS A 18 -1.65 -28.23 12.62
CA LYS A 18 -1.96 -26.87 12.22
C LYS A 18 -1.67 -26.74 10.72
N HIS A 19 -2.72 -26.59 9.94
CA HIS A 19 -2.62 -26.15 8.55
C HIS A 19 -2.04 -24.73 8.56
N GLN A 20 -0.72 -24.62 8.39
CA GLN A 20 -0.10 -23.33 8.09
C GLN A 20 -0.42 -23.02 6.64
N GLU A 21 -1.42 -22.17 6.42
CA GLU A 21 -1.56 -21.48 5.15
C GLU A 21 -0.23 -20.76 4.87
N LYS A 22 0.45 -21.17 3.80
CA LYS A 22 1.58 -20.41 3.28
C LYS A 22 0.99 -19.11 2.75
N ILE A 23 1.06 -18.06 3.56
CA ILE A 23 0.78 -16.69 3.10
C ILE A 23 1.81 -16.44 2.00
N GLU A 24 1.37 -16.46 0.74
CA GLU A 24 2.22 -16.04 -0.36
C GLU A 24 2.67 -14.61 -0.07
N PRO A 25 3.98 -14.31 -0.15
CA PRO A 25 4.45 -12.95 0.06
C PRO A 25 3.69 -12.05 -0.90
N LEU A 26 3.06 -11.00 -0.35
CA LEU A 26 2.30 -10.02 -1.11
C LEU A 26 3.06 -9.68 -2.39
N LYS A 27 2.45 -9.97 -3.55
CA LYS A 27 3.12 -9.87 -4.84
C LYS A 27 3.48 -8.40 -5.09
N LYS A 28 4.74 -8.04 -4.80
CA LYS A 28 5.27 -6.70 -5.06
C LYS A 28 5.04 -6.35 -6.52
N VAL A 29 4.61 -5.11 -6.79
CA VAL A 29 4.40 -4.63 -8.15
C VAL A 29 5.66 -4.85 -8.97
N ASN A 30 5.52 -5.49 -10.12
CA ASN A 30 6.60 -5.62 -11.07
C ASN A 30 6.66 -4.34 -11.93
N TRP A 31 7.54 -3.42 -11.53
CA TRP A 31 7.71 -2.13 -12.22
C TRP A 31 8.32 -2.26 -13.61
N GLU A 32 9.15 -3.29 -13.85
CA GLU A 32 9.81 -3.49 -15.15
C GLU A 32 8.78 -3.70 -16.27
N ASN A 33 7.71 -4.45 -15.98
CA ASN A 33 6.63 -4.69 -16.94
C ASN A 33 5.75 -3.45 -17.20
N ARG A 34 5.94 -2.38 -16.42
CA ARG A 34 5.17 -1.14 -16.51
C ARG A 34 5.99 0.03 -17.03
N LYS A 35 7.26 -0.20 -17.37
CA LYS A 35 8.15 0.85 -17.87
C LYS A 35 7.53 1.52 -19.10
N ALA A 36 7.39 2.84 -19.05
CA ALA A 36 6.80 3.59 -20.14
C ALA A 36 7.81 3.73 -21.30
N GLY A 37 7.59 3.00 -22.39
CA GLY A 37 8.47 3.03 -23.56
C GLY A 37 8.36 4.29 -24.43
N ALA A 38 7.17 4.89 -24.50
CA ALA A 38 6.86 6.07 -25.33
C ALA A 38 6.41 7.27 -24.47
N PHE A 39 7.06 7.49 -23.34
CA PHE A 39 6.77 8.63 -22.47
C PHE A 39 7.39 9.91 -23.05
N ASN A 40 6.57 10.82 -23.57
CA ASN A 40 6.99 12.16 -23.99
C ASN A 40 6.36 13.23 -23.07
N PRO A 41 7.10 13.74 -22.07
CA PRO A 41 6.59 14.71 -21.10
C PRO A 41 6.02 15.97 -21.75
N ASP A 42 6.61 16.42 -22.86
CA ASP A 42 6.26 17.70 -23.50
C ASP A 42 4.85 17.69 -24.10
N SER A 43 4.32 16.51 -24.39
CA SER A 43 2.96 16.31 -24.91
C SER A 43 1.91 16.09 -23.82
N LEU A 44 2.33 15.96 -22.55
CA LEU A 44 1.47 15.59 -21.43
C LEU A 44 1.35 16.73 -20.42
N GLN A 45 0.20 16.82 -19.78
CA GLN A 45 0.04 17.67 -18.61
C GLN A 45 0.53 16.95 -17.38
N SER A 46 1.41 17.59 -16.62
CA SER A 46 1.97 17.01 -15.40
C SER A 46 1.33 17.58 -14.14
N GLY A 47 1.32 16.77 -13.10
CA GLY A 47 0.87 17.17 -11.79
C GLY A 47 1.49 16.36 -10.67
N THR A 48 1.28 16.87 -9.47
CA THR A 48 1.75 16.31 -8.21
C THR A 48 0.59 16.16 -7.25
N SER A 49 0.49 14.99 -6.63
CA SER A 49 -0.52 14.71 -5.60
C SER A 49 0.14 14.25 -4.32
N TYR A 50 -0.43 14.69 -3.20
CA TYR A 50 -0.04 14.35 -1.84
C TYR A 50 -1.05 13.37 -1.25
N LEU A 51 -0.58 12.29 -0.61
CA LEU A 51 -1.41 11.34 0.12
C LEU A 51 -0.86 11.14 1.52
N SER A 52 -1.67 11.41 2.54
CA SER A 52 -1.35 11.06 3.92
C SER A 52 -1.33 9.54 4.09
N VAL A 53 -0.26 9.01 4.67
CA VAL A 53 -0.11 7.58 4.94
C VAL A 53 0.35 7.38 6.38
N TYR A 54 -0.24 6.42 7.08
CA TYR A 54 0.05 6.19 8.49
C TYR A 54 0.55 4.77 8.66
N SER A 55 1.85 4.60 8.94
CA SER A 55 2.41 3.34 9.43
C SER A 55 2.10 3.11 10.90
N GLN A 56 1.87 4.20 11.66
CA GLN A 56 1.52 4.15 13.08
C GLN A 56 0.48 5.23 13.42
N ILE A 57 -0.35 4.98 14.43
CA ILE A 57 -1.24 5.97 15.04
C ILE A 57 -1.21 5.88 16.57
N TYR A 58 -1.54 6.97 17.26
CA TYR A 58 -1.65 6.98 18.71
C TYR A 58 -2.95 6.32 19.19
N SER A 59 -2.88 5.62 20.33
CA SER A 59 -4.04 5.00 20.97
C SER A 59 -4.08 5.34 22.46
N GLY A 60 -4.92 6.31 22.84
CA GLY A 60 -5.19 6.69 24.22
C GLY A 60 -4.13 7.59 24.87
N SER A 61 -2.84 7.43 24.57
CA SER A 61 -1.76 8.32 25.03
C SER A 61 -0.66 8.49 23.96
N GLN A 62 0.23 9.46 24.17
CA GLN A 62 1.38 9.71 23.28
C GLN A 62 2.46 8.62 23.33
N GLU A 63 2.46 7.79 24.36
CA GLU A 63 3.43 6.70 24.54
C GLU A 63 2.97 5.40 23.87
N ARG A 64 1.70 5.33 23.46
CA ARG A 64 1.10 4.12 22.91
C ARG A 64 0.80 4.28 21.43
N LEU A 65 1.58 3.56 20.62
CA LEU A 65 1.40 3.47 19.17
C LEU A 65 0.73 2.15 18.78
N VAL A 66 0.00 2.21 17.67
CA VAL A 66 -0.59 1.05 16.98
C VAL A 66 -0.06 1.07 15.56
N ASP A 67 0.62 -0.02 15.18
CA ASP A 67 1.17 -0.21 13.84
C ASP A 67 0.06 -0.57 12.84
N LEU A 68 0.21 -0.15 11.59
CA LEU A 68 -0.78 -0.24 10.53
C LEU A 68 -0.14 -0.83 9.27
N THR A 69 -0.89 -1.67 8.54
CA THR A 69 -0.59 -1.94 7.13
C THR A 69 -1.31 -0.88 6.30
N ALA A 70 -0.62 -0.26 5.35
CA ALA A 70 -1.23 0.68 4.41
C ALA A 70 -1.23 0.11 3.00
N THR A 71 -2.41 -0.02 2.41
CA THR A 71 -2.60 -0.35 1.00
C THR A 71 -2.86 0.93 0.23
N ILE A 72 -1.88 1.37 -0.56
CA ILE A 72 -1.94 2.59 -1.36
C ILE A 72 -2.37 2.21 -2.77
N SER A 73 -3.55 2.67 -3.18
CA SER A 73 -4.12 2.47 -4.50
C SER A 73 -3.87 3.69 -5.39
N MET A 74 -3.33 3.44 -6.58
CA MET A 74 -3.22 4.40 -7.67
C MET A 74 -4.16 3.97 -8.78
N ARG A 75 -5.24 4.73 -9.00
CA ARG A 75 -6.30 4.37 -9.94
C ARG A 75 -6.27 5.29 -11.14
N ASN A 76 -6.43 4.72 -12.33
CA ASN A 76 -6.73 5.46 -13.53
C ASN A 76 -8.25 5.47 -13.77
N PRO A 77 -8.95 6.58 -13.51
CA PRO A 77 -10.41 6.65 -13.72
C PRO A 77 -10.79 6.86 -15.21
N ASN A 78 -9.83 6.95 -16.12
CA ASN A 78 -10.10 7.15 -17.54
C ASN A 78 -10.48 5.83 -18.22
N ALA A 79 -11.47 5.89 -19.11
CA ALA A 79 -11.92 4.73 -19.88
C ALA A 79 -11.05 4.43 -21.12
N SER A 80 -10.31 5.43 -21.62
CA SER A 80 -9.53 5.35 -22.87
C SER A 80 -8.06 5.71 -22.70
N ASP A 81 -7.75 6.65 -21.81
CA ASP A 81 -6.43 7.25 -21.73
C ASP A 81 -5.54 6.60 -20.67
N THR A 82 -4.30 6.35 -21.03
CA THR A 82 -3.26 5.87 -20.12
C THR A 82 -2.72 7.02 -19.27
N LEU A 83 -2.50 6.77 -17.98
CA LEU A 83 -1.81 7.68 -17.09
C LEU A 83 -0.36 7.24 -16.92
N TYR A 84 0.51 8.21 -16.62
CA TYR A 84 1.92 7.96 -16.36
C TYR A 84 2.28 8.45 -14.98
N ILE A 85 3.04 7.66 -14.22
CA ILE A 85 3.59 8.04 -12.92
C ILE A 85 5.11 8.13 -13.08
N SER A 86 5.68 9.29 -12.83
CA SER A 86 7.12 9.55 -12.97
C SER A 86 7.89 9.34 -11.67
N SER A 87 7.27 9.59 -10.52
CA SER A 87 7.84 9.23 -9.21
C SER A 87 6.75 8.91 -8.18
N ILE A 88 7.14 8.08 -7.21
CA ILE A 88 6.35 7.74 -6.02
C ILE A 88 7.32 7.80 -4.85
N ASP A 89 7.25 8.86 -4.07
CA ASP A 89 8.23 9.18 -3.03
C ASP A 89 7.58 9.11 -1.65
N TYR A 90 8.11 8.26 -0.77
CA TYR A 90 7.62 8.07 0.60
C TYR A 90 8.44 8.88 1.60
N TYR A 91 7.76 9.68 2.41
CA TYR A 91 8.34 10.57 3.39
C TYR A 91 7.91 10.18 4.82
N ASN A 92 8.83 10.29 5.77
CA ASN A 92 8.54 10.08 7.17
C ASN A 92 7.83 11.30 7.80
N THR A 93 7.44 11.15 9.08
CA THR A 93 6.80 12.20 9.89
C THR A 93 7.63 13.49 10.00
N LYS A 94 8.96 13.42 9.84
CA LYS A 94 9.86 14.57 9.91
C LYS A 94 10.04 15.28 8.56
N GLY A 95 9.50 14.71 7.48
CA GLY A 95 9.68 15.22 6.12
C GLY A 95 10.93 14.69 5.41
N ASP A 96 11.61 13.67 5.95
CA ASP A 96 12.72 13.03 5.26
C ASP A 96 12.19 12.03 4.23
N ARG A 97 12.72 12.05 3.00
CA ARG A 97 12.40 11.04 1.98
C ARG A 97 13.04 9.70 2.34
N ILE A 98 12.23 8.74 2.74
CA ILE A 98 12.65 7.38 3.12
C ILE A 98 13.08 6.59 1.88
N ARG A 99 12.22 6.56 0.85
CA ARG A 99 12.47 5.80 -0.38
C ARG A 99 11.63 6.31 -1.56
N SER A 100 12.11 6.04 -2.76
CA SER A 100 11.35 6.19 -4.01
C SER A 100 11.07 4.80 -4.58
N TYR A 101 9.84 4.55 -5.03
CA TYR A 101 9.45 3.24 -5.58
C TYR A 101 9.78 3.08 -7.07
N LEU A 102 10.03 4.18 -7.78
CA LEU A 102 10.26 4.20 -9.22
C LEU A 102 11.65 4.77 -9.55
N SER A 103 12.36 4.11 -10.46
CA SER A 103 13.59 4.63 -11.07
C SER A 103 13.38 5.13 -12.50
N TYR A 104 12.17 4.95 -13.05
CA TYR A 104 11.75 5.37 -14.38
C TYR A 104 10.22 5.57 -14.40
N PRO A 105 9.69 6.35 -15.36
CA PRO A 105 8.25 6.51 -15.51
C PRO A 105 7.56 5.19 -15.85
N VAL A 106 6.40 4.97 -15.24
CA VAL A 106 5.54 3.80 -15.46
C VAL A 106 4.16 4.19 -15.92
N PHE A 107 3.45 3.30 -16.59
CA PHE A 107 2.06 3.52 -17.00
C PHE A 107 1.04 2.82 -16.10
N ILE A 108 -0.15 3.41 -16.05
CA ILE A 108 -1.37 2.82 -15.49
C ILE A 108 -2.43 2.85 -16.61
N LEU A 109 -2.87 1.67 -17.05
CA LEU A 109 -3.82 1.51 -18.15
C LEU A 109 -5.20 2.08 -17.80
N PRO A 110 -6.06 2.34 -18.79
CA PRO A 110 -7.45 2.76 -18.55
C PRO A 110 -8.17 1.82 -17.58
N MET A 111 -8.86 2.38 -16.59
CA MET A 111 -9.57 1.67 -15.51
C MET A 111 -8.71 0.75 -14.63
N GLU A 112 -7.37 0.79 -14.78
CA GLU A 112 -6.46 -0.03 -13.99
C GLU A 112 -6.24 0.57 -12.59
N THR A 113 -6.02 -0.31 -11.61
CA THR A 113 -5.51 0.06 -10.28
C THR A 113 -4.17 -0.64 -10.04
N VAL A 114 -3.18 0.12 -9.59
CA VAL A 114 -1.87 -0.39 -9.15
C VAL A 114 -1.73 -0.10 -7.67
N GLU A 115 -1.24 -1.06 -6.89
CA GLU A 115 -1.19 -0.95 -5.43
C GLU A 115 0.23 -1.09 -4.89
N ILE A 116 0.59 -0.26 -3.92
CA ILE A 116 1.79 -0.44 -3.10
C ILE A 116 1.35 -0.75 -1.68
N ILE A 117 2.04 -1.67 -1.02
CA ILE A 117 1.76 -2.05 0.36
C ILE A 117 2.93 -1.63 1.24
N ILE A 118 2.63 -0.84 2.26
CA ILE A 118 3.53 -0.60 3.39
C ILE A 118 3.14 -1.61 4.46
N GLU A 119 4.05 -2.54 4.74
CA GLU A 119 3.81 -3.65 5.65
C GLU A 119 3.66 -3.16 7.09
N HIS A 120 2.88 -3.88 7.90
CA HIS A 120 2.66 -3.59 9.32
C HIS A 120 3.94 -3.36 10.15
N ARG A 121 5.05 -3.98 9.76
CA ARG A 121 6.34 -3.87 10.49
C ARG A 121 7.19 -2.69 10.01
N ASP A 122 6.85 -2.05 8.90
CA ASP A 122 7.54 -0.87 8.39
C ASP A 122 7.03 0.36 9.14
N ASN A 123 7.75 0.73 10.20
CA ASN A 123 7.48 1.90 11.01
C ASN A 123 8.34 3.12 10.63
N GLU A 124 9.08 3.06 9.52
CA GLU A 124 9.99 4.15 9.10
C GLU A 124 9.21 5.45 8.80
N GLY A 125 7.93 5.33 8.45
CA GLY A 125 7.02 6.46 8.26
C GLY A 125 6.65 7.22 9.53
N GLY A 126 6.54 6.52 10.65
CA GLY A 126 5.97 7.04 11.90
C GLY A 126 4.47 7.35 11.82
N THR A 127 4.07 8.42 12.49
CA THR A 127 2.66 8.82 12.74
C THR A 127 2.12 9.90 11.80
N GLY A 128 2.95 10.43 10.89
CA GLY A 128 2.58 11.48 9.94
C GLY A 128 3.26 11.32 8.59
N ALA A 129 3.44 10.07 8.15
CA ALA A 129 4.07 9.78 6.86
C ALA A 129 3.20 10.26 5.69
N ASN A 130 3.80 10.38 4.52
CA ASN A 130 3.08 10.74 3.30
C ASN A 130 3.77 10.23 2.05
N VAL A 131 2.99 10.12 0.98
CA VAL A 131 3.47 9.72 -0.34
C VAL A 131 3.18 10.84 -1.33
N ILE A 132 4.21 11.21 -2.09
CA ILE A 132 4.12 12.18 -3.18
C ILE A 132 4.14 11.42 -4.50
N PHE A 133 3.16 11.69 -5.34
CA PHE A 133 3.06 11.14 -6.69
C PHE A 133 3.29 12.25 -7.70
N ASN A 134 4.29 12.09 -8.56
CA ASN A 134 4.40 12.88 -9.77
C ASN A 134 3.81 12.09 -10.92
N TRP A 135 2.87 12.69 -11.64
CA TRP A 135 2.11 12.03 -12.68
C TRP A 135 1.94 12.91 -13.90
N SER A 136 1.64 12.28 -15.03
CA SER A 136 1.35 12.95 -16.28
C SER A 136 0.16 12.29 -16.97
N LYS A 137 -0.63 13.11 -17.66
CA LYS A 137 -1.86 12.70 -18.33
C LYS A 137 -2.01 13.41 -19.68
N ALA A 138 -2.84 12.85 -20.55
CA ALA A 138 -3.30 13.59 -21.73
C ALA A 138 -4.10 14.84 -21.32
N ALA A 139 -4.09 15.88 -22.16
CA ALA A 139 -4.69 17.17 -21.82
C ALA A 139 -6.18 17.08 -21.39
N VAL A 140 -6.95 16.20 -22.03
CA VAL A 140 -8.39 16.00 -21.76
C VAL A 140 -8.70 14.85 -20.80
N ALA A 141 -7.70 14.10 -20.36
CA ALA A 141 -7.90 13.00 -19.41
C ALA A 141 -8.15 13.52 -17.99
N ASN A 142 -8.84 12.72 -17.19
CA ASN A 142 -8.99 12.90 -15.74
C ASN A 142 -7.66 12.64 -15.04
N GLU A 143 -7.48 13.30 -13.89
CA GLU A 143 -6.34 13.05 -13.01
C GLU A 143 -6.42 11.65 -12.35
N PRO A 144 -5.28 11.05 -11.97
CA PRO A 144 -5.27 9.82 -11.17
C PRO A 144 -5.98 10.02 -9.82
N VAL A 145 -6.65 8.98 -9.35
CA VAL A 145 -7.20 8.93 -7.99
C VAL A 145 -6.25 8.15 -7.11
N PHE A 146 -5.79 8.78 -6.02
CA PHE A 146 -4.93 8.16 -5.02
C PHE A 146 -5.72 7.97 -3.73
N GLU A 147 -5.63 6.77 -3.17
CA GLU A 147 -6.31 6.39 -1.94
C GLU A 147 -5.38 5.50 -1.12
N ALA A 148 -5.43 5.59 0.20
CA ALA A 148 -4.82 4.59 1.05
C ALA A 148 -5.84 4.04 2.05
N VAL A 149 -5.87 2.72 2.18
CA VAL A 149 -6.60 2.03 3.24
C VAL A 149 -5.59 1.59 4.29
N MET A 150 -5.78 2.06 5.52
CA MET A 150 -4.98 1.63 6.67
C MET A 150 -5.77 0.59 7.45
N ILE A 151 -5.12 -0.51 7.82
CA ILE A 151 -5.71 -1.55 8.65
C ILE A 151 -4.74 -1.95 9.77
N SER A 152 -5.29 -2.11 10.97
CA SER A 152 -4.60 -2.79 12.07
C SER A 152 -5.53 -3.75 12.75
N THR A 153 -4.99 -4.92 13.10
CA THR A 153 -5.64 -5.92 13.93
C THR A 153 -4.83 -6.02 15.22
N TYR A 154 -5.24 -5.28 16.25
CA TYR A 154 -4.59 -5.33 17.56
C TYR A 154 -5.47 -6.08 18.56
N GLY A 155 -5.10 -7.33 18.86
CA GLY A 155 -5.89 -8.20 19.72
C GLY A 155 -7.25 -8.54 19.10
N GLN A 156 -8.35 -8.24 19.81
CA GLN A 156 -9.73 -8.48 19.34
C GLN A 156 -10.38 -7.26 18.66
N MET A 157 -9.66 -6.13 18.54
CA MET A 157 -10.17 -4.93 17.89
C MET A 157 -9.45 -4.73 16.56
N GLY A 158 -10.23 -4.68 15.48
CA GLY A 158 -9.78 -4.23 14.18
C GLY A 158 -10.16 -2.76 14.00
N LEU A 159 -9.25 -1.97 13.44
CA LEU A 159 -9.54 -0.63 12.97
C LEU A 159 -9.13 -0.49 11.52
N SER A 160 -9.93 0.28 10.77
CA SER A 160 -9.60 0.65 9.41
C SER A 160 -10.11 2.04 9.09
N PHE A 161 -9.33 2.77 8.30
CA PHE A 161 -9.75 4.07 7.78
C PHE A 161 -9.10 4.32 6.42
N VAL A 162 -9.60 5.33 5.72
CA VAL A 162 -9.18 5.68 4.38
C VAL A 162 -8.67 7.12 4.36
N THR A 163 -7.59 7.36 3.61
CA THR A 163 -7.15 8.70 3.22
C THR A 163 -7.27 8.85 1.72
N HIS A 164 -7.50 10.09 1.28
CA HIS A 164 -7.64 10.44 -0.12
C HIS A 164 -6.53 11.40 -0.50
N GLY A 165 -5.97 11.22 -1.69
CA GLY A 165 -4.94 12.09 -2.22
C GLY A 165 -5.50 13.45 -2.62
N THR A 166 -4.70 14.50 -2.43
CA THR A 166 -5.04 15.87 -2.83
C THR A 166 -3.99 16.39 -3.81
N ARG A 167 -4.43 17.07 -4.87
CA ARG A 167 -3.56 17.79 -5.80
C ARG A 167 -2.84 18.95 -5.09
N ILE A 168 -1.53 19.09 -5.28
CA ILE A 168 -0.71 20.17 -4.67
C ILE A 168 0.06 20.96 -5.74
N TYR A 169 0.29 22.26 -5.51
CA TYR A 169 0.89 23.18 -6.49
C TYR A 169 2.18 23.81 -5.97
#